data_AF-A0A9W6KEV0-F1
#
_entry.id   AF-A0A9W6KEV0-F1
#
_cell.length_a   1.000
_cell.length_b   1.000
_cell.length_c   1.000
_cell.angle_alpha   90.00
_cell.angle_beta   90.00
_cell.angle_gamma   90.00
#
_symmetry.space_group_name_H-M   'P 1'
#
loop_
_entity.id
_entity.type
_entity.pdbx_description
1 polymer ?
#
loop_
_entity_poly.entity_id
_entity_poly.type
_entity_poly.pdbx_seq_one_letter_code
_entity_poly.pdbx_strand_id
1 'polypeptide(L)'
;MHGWRAWLDLAIGPNAERTQRWNRRDRVLQRAPARHAPRRNQRNREIVGDLARIDISGWLSVEGRHTRQANVAAPTVAQPTVTEQVEALAEGLARAPWERITAELADPVAIGREFADHGWCDLLVGLVRGAEAMGRLDNGVDKWMQSALISSSRAQHRPKVDRAVAELVADRVWEALAAGLPGTYPWLTGRTGERELRSLRVLAVFMCPAPEAHAEVREHALGPAIGMVTDRTRELLTQVLGL
;
A
#
# COMPACT_ATOMS: atom_id res chain seq x y z
N MET A 1 -12.87 -2.62 -3.86
CA MET A 1 -11.46 -2.24 -3.66
C MET A 1 -10.61 -3.08 -4.59
N HIS A 2 -9.67 -2.47 -5.31
CA HIS A 2 -8.93 -3.18 -6.35
C HIS A 2 -7.51 -3.56 -5.90
N GLY A 3 -7.00 -4.60 -6.53
CA GLY A 3 -5.57 -4.88 -6.64
C GLY A 3 -4.95 -5.66 -5.49
N TRP A 4 -5.14 -5.24 -4.23
CA TRP A 4 -4.28 -5.71 -3.14
C TRP A 4 -4.27 -7.22 -2.92
N ARG A 5 -5.45 -7.85 -2.97
CA ARG A 5 -5.58 -9.29 -2.75
C ARG A 5 -4.81 -10.10 -3.78
N ALA A 6 -4.84 -9.71 -5.05
CA ALA A 6 -4.08 -10.40 -6.10
C ALA A 6 -2.56 -10.32 -5.88
N TRP A 7 -2.07 -9.23 -5.29
CA TRP A 7 -0.64 -9.07 -4.95
C TRP A 7 -0.23 -9.88 -3.71
N LEU A 8 -1.13 -10.01 -2.73
CA LEU A 8 -0.92 -10.90 -1.57
C LEU A 8 -1.02 -12.37 -1.96
N ASP A 9 -2.00 -12.75 -2.78
CA ASP A 9 -2.11 -14.10 -3.35
C ASP A 9 -0.82 -14.45 -4.10
N LEU A 10 -0.25 -13.50 -4.84
CA LEU A 10 1.05 -13.67 -5.50
C LEU A 10 2.21 -13.83 -4.50
N ALA A 11 2.16 -13.22 -3.31
CA ALA A 11 3.16 -13.39 -2.26
C ALA A 11 3.09 -14.77 -1.59
N ILE A 12 1.87 -15.27 -1.39
CA ILE A 12 1.60 -16.60 -0.82
C ILE A 12 1.87 -17.71 -1.84
N GLY A 13 1.63 -17.44 -3.12
CA GLY A 13 1.75 -18.38 -4.22
C GLY A 13 3.18 -18.82 -4.58
N PRO A 14 3.33 -19.67 -5.60
CA PRO A 14 4.61 -20.25 -5.99
C PRO A 14 5.62 -19.21 -6.49
N ASN A 15 6.90 -19.42 -6.17
CA ASN A 15 7.97 -18.54 -6.65
C ASN A 15 8.10 -18.50 -8.18
N ALA A 16 7.81 -19.62 -8.85
CA ALA A 16 7.85 -19.72 -10.30
C ALA A 16 6.92 -18.70 -10.98
N GLU A 17 5.75 -18.44 -10.40
CA GLU A 17 4.80 -17.47 -10.95
C GLU A 17 5.35 -16.03 -10.87
N ARG A 18 5.90 -15.64 -9.71
CA ARG A 18 6.55 -14.34 -9.53
C ARG A 18 7.70 -14.15 -10.52
N THR A 19 8.60 -15.13 -10.60
CA THR A 19 9.73 -15.10 -11.54
C THR A 19 9.25 -15.01 -13.00
N GLN A 20 8.21 -15.74 -13.38
CA GLN A 20 7.66 -15.69 -14.73
C GLN A 20 7.05 -14.32 -15.05
N ARG A 21 6.25 -13.75 -14.13
CA ARG A 21 5.65 -12.42 -14.28
C ARG A 21 6.73 -11.34 -14.37
N TRP A 22 7.74 -11.40 -13.49
CA TRP A 22 8.87 -10.49 -13.46
C TRP A 22 9.63 -10.52 -14.79
N ASN A 23 10.06 -11.71 -15.24
CA ASN A 23 10.79 -11.88 -16.50
C ASN A 23 9.99 -11.39 -17.72
N ARG A 24 8.67 -11.61 -17.73
CA ARG A 24 7.81 -11.12 -18.81
C ARG A 24 7.81 -9.60 -18.90
N ARG A 25 7.78 -8.91 -17.75
CA ARG A 25 7.78 -7.45 -17.65
C ARG A 25 9.15 -6.87 -17.99
N ASP A 26 10.23 -7.38 -17.40
CA ASP A 26 11.59 -6.88 -17.65
C ASP A 26 12.02 -7.09 -19.13
N ARG A 27 11.63 -8.20 -19.77
CA ARG A 27 11.85 -8.40 -21.22
C ARG A 27 11.28 -7.29 -22.09
N VAL A 28 10.20 -6.61 -21.67
CA VAL A 28 9.66 -5.48 -22.43
C VAL A 28 10.60 -4.27 -22.35
N LEU A 29 11.23 -4.04 -21.20
CA LEU A 29 12.22 -2.97 -21.01
C LEU A 29 13.53 -3.26 -21.75
N GLN A 30 13.93 -4.54 -21.83
CA GLN A 30 15.15 -4.98 -22.52
C GLN A 30 15.07 -4.90 -24.06
N ARG A 31 13.89 -4.70 -24.66
CA ARG A 31 13.75 -4.53 -26.13
C ARG A 31 14.31 -3.19 -26.63
N ALA A 32 14.73 -2.29 -25.74
CA ALA A 32 15.47 -1.10 -26.10
C ALA A 32 16.95 -1.45 -26.37
N PRO A 33 17.62 -0.81 -27.35
CA PRO A 33 19.02 -1.10 -27.67
C PRO A 33 19.94 -0.96 -26.44
N ALA A 34 20.80 -1.95 -26.23
CA ALA A 34 21.59 -2.25 -25.02
C ALA A 34 22.47 -1.11 -24.43
N ARG A 35 22.51 0.07 -25.07
CA ARG A 35 23.32 1.23 -24.65
C ARG A 35 22.52 2.36 -24.02
N HIS A 36 21.19 2.26 -23.95
CA HIS A 36 20.36 3.34 -23.44
C HIS A 36 19.53 2.89 -22.24
N ALA A 37 19.55 3.70 -21.18
CA ALA A 37 18.62 3.57 -20.08
C ALA A 37 17.16 3.54 -20.60
N PRO A 38 16.24 2.82 -19.94
CA PRO A 38 14.85 2.79 -20.35
C PRO A 38 14.27 4.21 -20.40
N ARG A 39 13.55 4.52 -21.48
CA ARG A 39 12.91 5.83 -21.65
C ARG A 39 11.93 6.11 -20.51
N ARG A 40 11.87 7.36 -20.04
CA ARG A 40 10.91 7.84 -19.02
C ARG A 40 9.51 8.10 -19.61
N ASN A 41 8.92 7.10 -20.27
CA ASN A 41 7.56 7.18 -20.81
C ASN A 41 6.56 6.42 -19.92
N GLN A 42 5.26 6.71 -20.09
CA GLN A 42 4.19 6.15 -19.26
C GLN A 42 4.22 4.62 -19.19
N ARG A 43 4.36 3.95 -20.34
CA ARG A 43 4.43 2.48 -20.41
C ARG A 43 5.59 1.90 -19.58
N ASN A 44 6.77 2.50 -19.66
CA ASN A 44 7.92 2.03 -18.90
C ASN A 44 7.74 2.29 -17.40
N ARG A 45 7.12 3.42 -17.02
CA ARG A 45 6.77 3.70 -15.62
C ARG A 45 5.85 2.61 -15.06
N GLU A 46 4.78 2.26 -15.79
CA GLU A 46 3.82 1.22 -15.39
C GLU A 46 4.52 -0.13 -15.20
N ILE A 47 5.37 -0.51 -16.15
CA ILE A 47 6.14 -1.77 -16.06
C ILE A 47 7.03 -1.77 -14.81
N VAL A 48 7.71 -0.66 -14.52
CA VAL A 48 8.59 -0.57 -13.35
C VAL A 48 7.79 -0.58 -12.04
N GLY A 49 6.61 0.07 -12.00
CA GLY A 49 5.68 -0.03 -10.87
C GLY A 49 5.21 -1.47 -10.62
N ASP A 50 4.90 -2.21 -11.68
CA ASP A 50 4.55 -3.63 -11.60
C ASP A 50 5.73 -4.51 -11.14
N LEU A 51 6.94 -4.26 -11.63
CA LEU A 51 8.14 -4.97 -11.18
C LEU A 51 8.37 -4.78 -9.68
N ALA A 52 8.20 -3.55 -9.17
CA ALA A 52 8.31 -3.27 -7.74
C ALA A 52 7.27 -4.04 -6.92
N ARG A 53 6.02 -4.12 -7.39
CA ARG A 53 4.98 -4.93 -6.72
C ARG A 53 5.31 -6.41 -6.68
N ILE A 54 5.78 -6.96 -7.81
CA ILE A 54 6.17 -8.38 -7.90
C ILE A 54 7.32 -8.67 -6.93
N ASP A 55 8.31 -7.77 -6.85
CA ASP A 55 9.43 -7.93 -5.93
C ASP A 55 8.99 -7.80 -4.47
N ILE A 56 8.13 -6.83 -4.13
CA ILE A 56 7.54 -6.70 -2.79
C ILE A 56 6.79 -7.99 -2.42
N SER A 57 5.99 -8.56 -3.33
CA SER A 57 5.35 -9.87 -3.12
C SER A 57 6.39 -10.98 -2.89
N GLY A 58 7.51 -10.95 -3.60
CA GLY A 58 8.63 -11.88 -3.40
C GLY A 58 9.27 -11.74 -2.01
N TRP A 59 9.51 -10.50 -1.58
CA TRP A 59 10.04 -10.19 -0.27
C TRP A 59 9.10 -10.64 0.85
N LEU A 60 7.79 -10.35 0.76
CA LEU A 60 6.77 -10.81 1.70
C LEU A 60 6.75 -12.33 1.84
N SER A 61 6.94 -13.06 0.74
CA SER A 61 7.03 -14.52 0.74
C SER A 61 8.22 -15.01 1.60
N VAL A 62 9.38 -14.37 1.46
CA VAL A 62 10.60 -14.70 2.20
C VAL A 62 10.46 -14.31 3.68
N GLU A 63 10.05 -13.07 3.97
CA GLU A 63 9.83 -12.58 5.34
C GLU A 63 8.84 -13.47 6.08
N GLY A 64 7.72 -13.83 5.46
CA GLY A 64 6.72 -14.69 6.07
C GLY A 64 7.25 -16.08 6.43
N ARG A 65 8.17 -16.65 5.64
CA ARG A 65 8.83 -17.92 6.01
C ARG A 65 9.76 -17.74 7.20
N HIS A 66 10.57 -16.68 7.22
CA HIS A 66 11.48 -16.40 8.33
C HIS A 66 10.72 -16.16 9.64
N THR A 67 9.66 -15.34 9.59
CA THR A 67 8.84 -15.05 10.77
C THR A 67 8.12 -16.30 11.28
N ARG A 68 7.60 -17.15 10.40
CA ARG A 68 7.01 -18.43 10.83
C ARG A 68 8.04 -19.37 11.45
N GLN A 69 9.25 -19.46 10.89
CA GLN A 69 10.33 -20.26 11.48
C GLN A 69 10.73 -19.72 12.87
N ALA A 70 10.83 -18.39 13.03
CA ALA A 70 11.09 -17.77 14.32
C ALA A 70 9.96 -18.05 15.33
N ASN A 71 8.70 -18.00 14.91
CA ASN A 71 7.55 -18.32 15.77
C ASN A 71 7.55 -19.79 16.20
N VAL A 72 8.00 -20.73 15.35
CA VAL A 72 8.17 -22.14 15.74
C VAL A 72 9.25 -22.30 16.81
N ALA A 73 10.34 -21.52 16.72
CA ALA A 73 11.42 -21.54 17.71
C ALA A 73 11.06 -20.86 19.05
N ALA A 74 10.15 -19.88 19.03
CA ALA A 74 9.73 -19.12 20.21
C ALA A 74 8.19 -18.90 20.25
N PRO A 75 7.40 -19.94 20.52
CA PRO A 75 5.95 -19.92 20.35
C PRO A 75 5.21 -18.99 21.32
N THR A 76 5.81 -18.66 22.47
CA THR A 76 5.19 -17.79 23.49
C THR A 76 5.12 -16.32 23.10
N VAL A 77 5.80 -15.90 22.01
CA VAL A 77 5.83 -14.50 21.54
C VAL A 77 5.48 -14.42 20.05
N ALA A 78 4.70 -15.39 19.54
CA ALA A 78 4.40 -15.51 18.11
C ALA A 78 3.87 -14.18 17.54
N GLN A 79 4.57 -13.68 16.52
CA GLN A 79 4.22 -12.42 15.85
C GLN A 79 3.52 -12.71 14.52
N PRO A 80 2.49 -11.92 14.14
CA PRO A 80 1.93 -12.02 12.79
C PRO A 80 3.01 -11.70 11.76
N THR A 81 3.02 -12.35 10.61
CA THR A 81 3.88 -12.00 9.45
C THR A 81 3.47 -10.64 8.85
N VAL A 82 4.34 -10.00 8.07
CA VAL A 82 3.95 -8.74 7.38
C VAL A 82 2.78 -8.99 6.43
N THR A 83 2.74 -10.14 5.76
CA THR A 83 1.61 -10.53 4.90
C THR A 83 0.28 -10.58 5.68
N GLU A 84 0.26 -11.21 6.86
CA GLU A 84 -0.92 -11.28 7.73
C GLU A 84 -1.32 -9.89 8.25
N GLN A 85 -0.36 -9.03 8.57
CA GLN A 85 -0.63 -7.65 8.96
C GLN A 85 -1.25 -6.84 7.81
N VAL A 86 -0.73 -6.96 6.58
CA VAL A 86 -1.27 -6.27 5.40
C VAL A 86 -2.69 -6.75 5.10
N GLU A 87 -2.96 -8.05 5.16
CA GLU A 87 -4.30 -8.61 4.98
C GLU A 87 -5.28 -8.10 6.04
N ALA A 88 -4.90 -8.16 7.31
CA ALA A 88 -5.73 -7.69 8.42
C ALA A 88 -6.05 -6.19 8.27
N LEU A 89 -5.04 -5.36 7.94
CA LEU A 89 -5.23 -3.94 7.65
C LEU A 89 -6.18 -3.70 6.48
N ALA A 90 -6.03 -4.46 5.39
CA ALA A 90 -6.87 -4.28 4.20
C ALA A 90 -8.35 -4.60 4.48
N GLU A 91 -8.61 -5.69 5.20
CA GLU A 91 -9.96 -6.07 5.63
C GLU A 91 -10.54 -5.03 6.61
N GLY A 92 -9.74 -4.54 7.54
CA GLY A 92 -10.13 -3.55 8.54
C GLY A 92 -10.38 -2.13 8.01
N LEU A 93 -9.56 -1.68 7.06
CA LEU A 93 -9.61 -0.33 6.52
C LEU A 93 -10.70 -0.16 5.48
N ALA A 94 -10.93 -1.21 4.70
CA ALA A 94 -11.59 -1.03 3.44
C ALA A 94 -12.87 -1.88 3.34
N ARG A 95 -12.93 -3.08 3.92
CA ARG A 95 -14.15 -3.92 3.84
C ARG A 95 -15.16 -3.59 4.93
N ALA A 96 -14.78 -3.68 6.20
CA ALA A 96 -15.69 -3.53 7.33
C ALA A 96 -16.30 -2.11 7.50
N PRO A 97 -15.54 -1.01 7.40
CA PRO A 97 -16.12 0.34 7.56
C PRO A 97 -16.91 0.80 6.34
N TRP A 98 -16.68 0.22 5.15
CA TRP A 98 -17.30 0.71 3.92
C TRP A 98 -18.82 0.59 3.94
N GLU A 99 -19.38 -0.48 4.51
CA GLU A 99 -20.84 -0.63 4.64
C GLU A 99 -21.46 0.53 5.44
N ARG A 100 -20.84 0.90 6.56
CA ARG A 100 -21.27 2.04 7.39
C ARG A 100 -21.11 3.37 6.66
N ILE A 101 -19.96 3.58 6.02
CA ILE A 101 -19.71 4.77 5.20
C ILE A 101 -20.78 4.92 4.13
N THR A 102 -21.07 3.87 3.36
CA THR A 102 -22.03 3.92 2.25
C THR A 102 -23.45 4.27 2.68
N ALA A 103 -23.84 3.94 3.92
CA ALA A 103 -25.15 4.29 4.45
C ALA A 103 -25.32 5.80 4.68
N GLU A 104 -24.22 6.53 4.80
CA GLU A 104 -24.18 7.97 5.10
C GLU A 104 -23.80 8.83 3.88
N LEU A 105 -23.37 8.20 2.79
CA LEU A 105 -23.02 8.89 1.56
C LEU A 105 -24.25 9.21 0.70
N ALA A 106 -24.30 10.42 0.15
CA ALA A 106 -25.35 10.82 -0.79
C ALA A 106 -25.26 10.08 -2.15
N ASP A 107 -24.05 9.71 -2.59
CA ASP A 107 -23.81 8.94 -3.82
C ASP A 107 -22.70 7.88 -3.60
N PRO A 108 -23.01 6.77 -2.91
CA PRO A 108 -22.02 5.78 -2.51
C PRO A 108 -21.36 5.06 -3.70
N VAL A 109 -22.06 4.92 -4.82
CA VAL A 109 -21.53 4.24 -6.01
C VAL A 109 -20.47 5.10 -6.68
N ALA A 110 -20.76 6.39 -6.92
CA ALA A 110 -19.78 7.26 -7.57
C ALA A 110 -18.59 7.56 -6.65
N ILE A 111 -18.83 7.81 -5.37
CA ILE A 111 -17.76 8.01 -4.38
C ILE A 111 -16.91 6.75 -4.24
N GLY A 112 -17.53 5.56 -4.23
CA GLY A 112 -16.81 4.29 -4.23
C GLY A 112 -15.90 4.10 -5.43
N ARG A 113 -16.31 4.57 -6.62
CA ARG A 113 -15.47 4.56 -7.84
C ARG A 113 -14.29 5.53 -7.71
N GLU A 114 -14.51 6.73 -7.20
CA GLU A 114 -13.43 7.70 -6.96
C GLU A 114 -12.45 7.22 -5.89
N PHE A 115 -12.91 6.52 -4.86
CA PHE A 115 -12.01 5.88 -3.88
C PHE A 115 -11.21 4.72 -4.49
N ALA A 116 -11.84 3.94 -5.37
CA ALA A 116 -11.14 2.93 -6.17
C ALA A 116 -10.10 3.55 -7.12
N ASP A 117 -10.32 4.78 -7.57
CA ASP A 117 -9.40 5.59 -8.39
C ASP A 117 -8.53 6.52 -7.53
N HIS A 118 -7.63 5.92 -6.74
CA HIS A 118 -6.63 6.58 -5.88
C HIS A 118 -7.07 7.06 -4.48
N GLY A 119 -8.36 7.22 -4.17
CA GLY A 119 -8.76 7.69 -2.83
C GLY A 119 -8.33 6.78 -1.67
N TRP A 120 -8.35 5.45 -1.85
CA TRP A 120 -7.87 4.53 -0.81
C TRP A 120 -6.36 4.65 -0.52
N CYS A 121 -5.55 4.82 -1.57
CA CYS A 121 -4.10 4.96 -1.36
C CYS A 121 -3.71 6.35 -0.82
N ASP A 122 -4.50 7.39 -1.10
CA ASP A 122 -4.34 8.69 -0.42
C ASP A 122 -4.60 8.58 1.09
N LEU A 123 -5.70 7.92 1.45
CA LEU A 123 -6.05 7.69 2.86
C LEU A 123 -4.95 6.90 3.59
N LEU A 124 -4.42 5.84 2.96
CA LEU A 124 -3.31 5.06 3.49
C LEU A 124 -2.02 5.88 3.63
N VAL A 125 -1.70 6.74 2.66
CA VAL A 125 -0.55 7.64 2.77
C VAL A 125 -0.74 8.62 3.93
N GLY A 126 -1.95 9.15 4.12
CA GLY A 126 -2.27 9.97 5.28
C GLY A 126 -2.02 9.24 6.60
N LEU A 127 -2.42 7.96 6.67
CA LEU A 127 -2.16 7.10 7.81
C LEU A 127 -0.65 6.87 8.06
N VAL A 128 0.13 6.58 7.01
CA VAL A 128 1.60 6.46 7.09
C VAL A 128 2.23 7.74 7.63
N ARG A 129 1.88 8.89 7.04
CA ARG A 129 2.45 10.19 7.42
C ARG A 129 2.09 10.58 8.85
N GLY A 130 0.84 10.34 9.26
CA GLY A 130 0.41 10.55 10.63
C GLY A 130 1.20 9.68 11.62
N ALA A 131 1.37 8.40 11.31
CA ALA A 131 2.14 7.47 12.12
C ALA A 131 3.62 7.87 12.23
N GLU A 132 4.24 8.30 11.14
CA GLU A 132 5.63 8.79 11.11
C GLU A 132 5.80 10.06 11.95
N ALA A 133 4.90 11.03 11.79
CA ALA A 133 4.97 12.31 12.49
C ALA A 133 4.77 12.16 14.01
N MET A 134 3.90 11.24 14.42
CA MET A 134 3.54 11.06 15.83
C MET A 134 4.32 9.92 16.50
N GLY A 135 4.99 9.05 15.73
CA GLY A 135 5.63 7.82 16.21
C GLY A 135 4.64 6.77 16.73
N ARG A 136 3.33 6.97 16.52
CA ARG A 136 2.24 6.11 16.97
C ARG A 136 0.95 6.42 16.20
N LEU A 137 0.03 5.46 16.17
CA LEU A 137 -1.34 5.65 15.71
C LEU A 137 -2.23 6.02 16.91
N ASP A 138 -2.56 7.31 17.06
CA ASP A 138 -3.40 7.82 18.14
C ASP A 138 -4.34 8.94 17.62
N ASN A 139 -5.09 9.57 18.51
CA ASN A 139 -5.96 10.71 18.24
C ASN A 139 -5.24 11.77 17.38
N GLY A 140 -5.88 12.15 16.27
CA GLY A 140 -5.36 13.11 15.29
C GLY A 140 -4.86 12.48 13.99
N VAL A 141 -4.69 11.15 13.92
CA VAL A 141 -4.40 10.44 12.66
C VAL A 141 -5.49 10.68 11.60
N ASP A 142 -6.75 10.77 12.02
CA ASP A 142 -7.89 11.09 11.16
C ASP A 142 -7.68 12.40 10.37
N LYS A 143 -7.08 13.42 11.01
CA LYS A 143 -6.77 14.70 10.36
C LYS A 143 -5.68 14.58 9.30
N TRP A 144 -4.72 13.68 9.50
CA TRP A 144 -3.73 13.37 8.46
C TRP A 144 -4.36 12.65 7.27
N MET A 145 -5.26 11.70 7.52
CA MET A 145 -6.02 11.01 6.46
C MET A 145 -6.91 11.97 5.68
N GLN A 146 -7.66 12.82 6.37
CA GLN A 146 -8.48 13.87 5.75
C GLN A 146 -7.62 14.81 4.89
N SER A 147 -6.53 15.31 5.46
CA SER A 147 -5.62 16.23 4.75
C SER A 147 -5.05 15.57 3.49
N ALA A 148 -4.59 14.32 3.57
CA ALA A 148 -4.08 13.58 2.43
C ALA A 148 -5.14 13.39 1.32
N LEU A 149 -6.39 13.10 1.67
CA LEU A 149 -7.47 12.96 0.68
C LEU A 149 -7.73 14.25 -0.09
N ILE A 150 -7.68 15.40 0.59
CA ILE A 150 -8.00 16.73 0.02
C ILE A 150 -6.81 17.35 -0.71
N SER A 151 -5.59 17.18 -0.19
CA SER A 151 -4.38 17.76 -0.77
C SER A 151 -3.72 16.87 -1.82
N SER A 152 -4.30 15.70 -2.13
CA SER A 152 -3.72 14.74 -3.08
C SER A 152 -3.53 15.34 -4.47
N SER A 153 -2.43 14.97 -5.11
CA SER A 153 -2.18 15.20 -6.54
C SER A 153 -3.26 14.61 -7.45
N ARG A 154 -4.11 13.73 -6.93
CA ARG A 154 -5.25 13.10 -7.62
C ARG A 154 -6.61 13.72 -7.27
N ALA A 155 -6.69 14.69 -6.36
CA ALA A 155 -7.96 15.23 -5.88
C ALA A 155 -8.84 15.79 -7.02
N GLN A 156 -8.24 16.41 -8.05
CA GLN A 156 -8.98 16.93 -9.22
C GLN A 156 -9.70 15.85 -10.04
N HIS A 157 -9.28 14.59 -9.94
CA HIS A 157 -9.91 13.44 -10.61
C HIS A 157 -11.03 12.81 -9.75
N ARG A 158 -11.19 13.29 -8.51
CA ARG A 158 -12.16 12.79 -7.52
C ARG A 158 -13.08 13.91 -7.02
N PRO A 159 -13.84 14.58 -7.90
CA PRO A 159 -14.63 15.76 -7.52
C PRO A 159 -15.73 15.50 -6.51
N LYS A 160 -16.19 14.24 -6.33
CA LYS A 160 -17.18 13.88 -5.30
C LYS A 160 -16.53 13.57 -3.95
N VAL A 161 -15.22 13.35 -3.88
CA VAL A 161 -14.48 13.26 -2.61
C VAL A 161 -14.13 14.67 -2.14
N ASP A 162 -15.15 15.42 -1.76
CA ASP A 162 -15.00 16.75 -1.16
C ASP A 162 -14.59 16.68 0.32
N ARG A 163 -14.54 17.84 0.99
CA ARG A 163 -14.17 17.92 2.40
C ARG A 163 -15.08 17.10 3.31
N ALA A 164 -16.40 17.15 3.10
CA ALA A 164 -17.35 16.45 3.95
C ALA A 164 -17.22 14.93 3.79
N VAL A 165 -17.03 14.46 2.55
CA VAL A 165 -16.78 13.04 2.27
C VAL A 165 -15.44 12.60 2.84
N ALA A 166 -14.39 13.40 2.70
CA ALA A 166 -13.07 13.08 3.26
C ALA A 166 -13.09 13.02 4.79
N GLU A 167 -13.80 13.95 5.45
CA GLU A 167 -14.01 13.95 6.91
C GLU A 167 -14.73 12.69 7.35
N LEU A 168 -15.89 12.40 6.74
CA LEU A 168 -16.68 11.22 7.07
C LEU A 168 -15.87 9.94 6.89
N VAL A 169 -15.22 9.76 5.74
CA VAL A 169 -14.47 8.53 5.46
C VAL A 169 -13.27 8.38 6.40
N ALA A 170 -12.48 9.44 6.60
CA ALA A 170 -11.34 9.40 7.49
C ALA A 170 -11.76 9.06 8.93
N ASP A 171 -12.84 9.66 9.40
CA ASP A 171 -13.40 9.42 10.73
C ASP A 171 -13.87 7.96 10.88
N ARG A 172 -14.73 7.46 9.98
CA ARG A 172 -15.25 6.08 10.09
C ARG A 172 -14.19 5.00 9.92
N VAL A 173 -13.17 5.26 9.08
CA VAL A 173 -12.03 4.36 8.94
C VAL A 173 -11.17 4.39 10.20
N TRP A 174 -10.92 5.57 10.78
CA TRP A 174 -10.20 5.67 12.05
C TRP A 174 -10.94 4.99 13.19
N GLU A 175 -12.25 5.20 13.33
CA GLU A 175 -13.09 4.52 14.32
C GLU A 175 -12.97 2.99 14.21
N ALA A 176 -13.03 2.46 12.97
CA ALA A 176 -12.92 1.03 12.73
C ALA A 176 -11.53 0.48 13.10
N LEU A 177 -10.47 1.21 12.73
CA LEU A 177 -9.11 0.85 13.13
C LEU A 177 -8.95 0.88 14.64
N ALA A 178 -9.32 2.00 15.28
CA ALA A 178 -9.17 2.23 16.72
C ALA A 178 -9.91 1.17 17.54
N ALA A 179 -11.13 0.80 17.14
CA ALA A 179 -11.89 -0.27 17.79
C ALA A 179 -11.20 -1.65 17.64
N GLY A 180 -10.50 -1.88 16.52
CA GLY A 180 -9.74 -3.11 16.27
C GLY A 180 -8.36 -3.15 16.92
N LEU A 181 -7.80 -2.01 17.35
CA LEU A 181 -6.42 -1.93 17.87
C LEU A 181 -6.15 -2.89 19.04
N PRO A 182 -6.99 -3.02 20.09
CA PRO A 182 -6.67 -3.88 21.22
C PRO A 182 -6.76 -5.38 20.93
N GLY A 183 -7.54 -5.77 19.90
CA GLY A 183 -7.86 -7.18 19.63
C GLY A 183 -7.29 -7.69 18.31
N THR A 184 -7.60 -7.01 17.20
CA THR A 184 -7.25 -7.41 15.83
C THR A 184 -5.86 -6.91 15.42
N TYR A 185 -5.44 -5.76 15.94
CA TYR A 185 -4.13 -5.16 15.64
C TYR A 185 -3.32 -4.87 16.91
N PRO A 186 -3.08 -5.86 17.80
CA PRO A 186 -2.32 -5.62 19.02
C PRO A 186 -0.90 -5.11 18.71
N TRP A 187 -0.37 -5.44 17.54
CA TRP A 187 0.91 -4.96 17.02
C TRP A 187 0.91 -3.48 16.61
N LEU A 188 -0.27 -2.86 16.43
CA LEU A 188 -0.42 -1.41 16.21
C LEU A 188 -0.64 -0.62 17.50
N THR A 189 -0.75 -1.29 18.65
CA THR A 189 -0.90 -0.60 19.94
C THR A 189 0.47 -0.12 20.43
N GLY A 190 0.60 1.19 20.69
CA GLY A 190 1.84 1.79 21.19
C GLY A 190 2.67 2.50 20.13
N ARG A 191 4.00 2.31 20.15
CA ARG A 191 4.89 2.94 19.16
C ARG A 191 4.77 2.23 17.82
N THR A 192 4.52 2.98 16.76
CA THR A 192 4.55 2.43 15.40
C THR A 192 6.00 2.23 15.00
N GLY A 193 6.44 0.98 14.97
CA GLY A 193 7.75 0.60 14.51
C GLY A 193 7.84 0.54 12.99
N GLU A 194 9.04 0.26 12.51
CA GLU A 194 9.31 0.16 11.07
C GLU A 194 8.59 -1.02 10.42
N ARG A 195 8.27 -2.08 11.17
CA ARG A 195 7.51 -3.22 10.65
C ARG A 195 6.07 -2.82 10.33
N GLU A 196 5.47 -2.01 11.19
CA GLU A 196 4.11 -1.54 11.07
C GLU A 196 3.95 -0.52 9.95
N LEU A 197 4.88 0.43 9.87
CA LEU A 197 4.96 1.36 8.74
C LEU A 197 5.15 0.61 7.43
N ARG A 198 5.96 -0.45 7.42
CA ARG A 198 6.15 -1.28 6.22
C ARG A 198 4.84 -1.93 5.78
N SER A 199 4.05 -2.49 6.67
CA SER A 199 2.73 -3.06 6.34
C SER A 199 1.79 -2.03 5.72
N LEU A 200 1.73 -0.81 6.28
CA LEU A 200 0.94 0.29 5.73
C LEU A 200 1.40 0.72 4.33
N ARG A 201 2.72 0.87 4.14
CA ARG A 201 3.33 1.25 2.86
C ARG A 201 3.11 0.18 1.78
N VAL A 202 3.31 -1.09 2.11
CA VAL A 202 3.02 -2.21 1.20
C VAL A 202 1.56 -2.19 0.78
N LEU A 203 0.64 -2.00 1.73
CA LEU A 203 -0.79 -1.93 1.43
C LEU A 203 -1.10 -0.74 0.50
N ALA A 204 -0.51 0.43 0.74
CA ALA A 204 -0.68 1.61 -0.12
C ALA A 204 -0.22 1.34 -1.57
N VAL A 205 0.94 0.69 -1.75
CA VAL A 205 1.46 0.31 -3.07
C VAL A 205 0.56 -0.73 -3.77
N PHE A 206 0.02 -1.69 -3.01
CA PHE A 206 -0.82 -2.76 -3.53
C PHE A 206 -2.26 -2.30 -3.86
N MET A 207 -2.80 -1.32 -3.12
CA MET A 207 -4.14 -0.77 -3.36
C MET A 207 -4.17 0.33 -4.42
N CYS A 208 -3.07 1.08 -4.60
CA CYS A 208 -3.02 2.11 -5.63
C CYS A 208 -3.23 1.47 -7.02
N PRO A 209 -3.98 2.03 -7.97
CA PRO A 209 -4.05 1.45 -9.31
C PRO A 209 -2.74 1.65 -10.10
N ALA A 210 -2.15 2.86 -9.98
CA ALA A 210 -0.98 3.31 -10.73
C ALA A 210 0.07 3.96 -9.79
N PRO A 211 0.80 3.18 -8.96
CA PRO A 211 1.71 3.70 -7.93
C PRO A 211 2.88 4.47 -8.54
N GLU A 212 3.28 4.17 -9.77
CA GLU A 212 4.31 4.90 -10.51
C GLU A 212 3.89 6.33 -10.91
N ALA A 213 2.58 6.57 -10.98
CA ALA A 213 2.01 7.83 -11.42
C ALA A 213 1.42 8.65 -10.27
N HIS A 214 1.33 8.07 -9.06
CA HIS A 214 0.75 8.71 -7.88
C HIS A 214 1.86 9.25 -6.96
N ALA A 215 2.04 10.58 -6.92
CA ALA A 215 3.19 11.22 -6.29
C ALA A 215 3.35 10.87 -4.79
N GLU A 216 2.25 10.92 -4.06
CA GLU A 216 2.18 10.66 -2.63
C GLU A 216 2.53 9.20 -2.31
N VAL A 217 2.00 8.25 -3.09
CA VAL A 217 2.35 6.82 -2.95
C VAL A 217 3.81 6.58 -3.30
N ARG A 218 4.34 7.28 -4.31
CA ARG A 218 5.76 7.18 -4.66
C ARG A 218 6.66 7.61 -3.53
N GLU A 219 6.38 8.78 -2.96
CA GLU A 219 7.21 9.40 -1.94
C GLU A 219 7.11 8.66 -0.61
N HIS A 220 5.90 8.38 -0.14
CA HIS A 220 5.67 7.89 1.21
C HIS A 220 5.57 6.37 1.32
N ALA A 221 5.44 5.64 0.22
CA ALA A 221 5.29 4.19 0.24
C ALA A 221 6.29 3.44 -0.66
N LEU A 222 6.34 3.75 -1.96
CA LEU A 222 7.20 3.03 -2.91
C LEU A 222 8.69 3.34 -2.71
N GLY A 223 9.05 4.61 -2.45
CA GLY A 223 10.43 5.02 -2.15
C GLY A 223 10.98 4.31 -0.91
N PRO A 224 10.29 4.37 0.24
CA PRO A 224 10.67 3.61 1.44
C PRO A 224 10.69 2.08 1.22
N ALA A 225 9.96 1.57 0.24
CA ALA A 225 9.95 0.15 -0.13
C ALA A 225 11.17 -0.31 -0.94
N ILE A 226 12.15 0.55 -1.22
CA ILE A 226 13.32 0.23 -2.06
C ILE A 226 14.22 -0.89 -1.50
N GLY A 227 14.15 -1.15 -0.19
CA GLY A 227 14.81 -2.27 0.48
C GLY A 227 14.11 -3.62 0.29
N MET A 228 12.88 -3.62 -0.23
CA MET A 228 12.07 -4.82 -0.50
C MET A 228 12.12 -5.25 -1.96
N VAL A 229 12.79 -4.48 -2.83
CA VAL A 229 12.90 -4.78 -4.26
C VAL A 229 14.30 -5.29 -4.63
N THR A 230 14.40 -6.03 -5.73
CA THR A 230 15.69 -6.48 -6.27
C THR A 230 16.54 -5.28 -6.72
N ASP A 231 17.87 -5.46 -6.78
CA ASP A 231 18.78 -4.40 -7.24
C ASP A 231 18.43 -3.93 -8.66
N ARG A 232 18.02 -4.86 -9.53
CA ARG A 232 17.57 -4.55 -10.88
C ARG A 232 16.33 -3.65 -10.87
N THR A 233 15.32 -3.97 -10.07
CA THR A 233 14.12 -3.12 -9.97
C THR A 233 14.45 -1.77 -9.33
N ARG A 234 15.34 -1.74 -8.33
CA ARG A 234 15.84 -0.49 -7.73
C ARG A 234 16.46 0.43 -8.79
N GLU A 235 17.39 -0.07 -9.59
CA GLU A 235 17.99 0.69 -10.69
C GLU A 235 16.94 1.25 -11.64
N LEU A 236 15.94 0.43 -12.01
CA LEU A 236 14.85 0.84 -12.89
C LEU A 236 13.95 1.92 -12.26
N LEU A 237 13.64 1.82 -10.96
CA LEU A 237 12.89 2.83 -10.22
C LEU A 237 13.62 4.18 -10.25
N THR A 238 14.93 4.19 -10.00
CA THR A 238 15.76 5.41 -10.08
C THR A 238 15.82 5.96 -11.50
N GLN A 239 16.07 5.11 -12.50
CA GLN A 239 16.20 5.55 -13.89
C GLN A 239 14.88 6.09 -14.46
N VAL A 240 13.76 5.44 -14.16
CA VAL A 240 12.47 5.69 -14.81
C VAL A 240 11.57 6.63 -14.00
N LEU A 241 11.57 6.51 -12.67
CA LEU A 241 10.75 7.32 -11.77
C LEU A 241 11.55 8.40 -11.05
N GLY A 242 12.87 8.25 -10.89
CA GLY A 242 13.69 9.18 -10.10
C GLY A 242 13.50 8.98 -8.60
N LEU A 243 13.31 7.73 -8.17
CA LEU A 243 13.31 7.30 -6.77
C LEU A 243 14.71 6.94 -6.28
#